data_AF-A0A2V5Y422-F1
#
_entry.id   AF-A0A2V5Y422-F1
#
_cell.length_a   1.000
_cell.length_b   1.000
_cell.length_c   1.000
_cell.angle_alpha   90.00
_cell.angle_beta   90.00
_cell.angle_gamma   90.00
#
_symmetry.space_group_name_H-M   'P 1'
#
loop_
_entity.id
_entity.type
_entity.pdbx_description
1 polymer ?
#
loop_
_entity_poly.entity_id
_entity_poly.type
_entity_poly.pdbx_seq_one_letter_code
_entity_poly.pdbx_strand_id
1 'polypeptide(L)'
;MNICDDQRSPLETVMHAEASVAAPRYSRANPFPAKLLVNRRLSGPESAKDTRHFELDLTGWGLSFEVGDSLAVYATNDPQLVDEIIQALGATGDEEVPRPKDARTTLREALLRDYSITQPTPKILRAIAHRANAAPLLGDLLAPERKQDLTTYLWGMEVIDFLTEHPSAHFRPEEFVGLLTKLQPRLYS
;
A
#
# COMPACT_ATOMS: atom_id res chain seq x y z
N MET A 1 -55.97 36.47 31.41
CA MET A 1 -55.43 37.31 30.32
C MET A 1 -54.17 37.95 30.86
N ASN A 2 -53.02 37.27 30.69
CA ASN A 2 -52.03 37.49 29.62
C ASN A 2 -51.40 38.89 29.70
N ILE A 3 -50.10 39.14 29.59
CA ILE A 3 -48.87 38.36 29.37
C ILE A 3 -47.74 39.33 29.80
N CYS A 4 -46.64 38.76 30.28
CA CYS A 4 -45.25 39.24 30.37
C CYS A 4 -44.91 40.61 29.76
N ASP A 5 -44.13 41.40 30.50
CA ASP A 5 -43.11 42.26 29.90
C ASP A 5 -41.76 42.00 30.58
N ASP A 6 -40.75 41.98 29.74
CA ASP A 6 -39.47 41.30 29.83
C ASP A 6 -38.35 42.35 29.82
N GLN A 7 -37.10 41.89 29.95
CA GLN A 7 -35.83 42.58 29.67
C GLN A 7 -35.25 43.45 30.83
N ARG A 8 -33.98 43.34 31.23
CA ARG A 8 -32.84 42.55 30.73
C ARG A 8 -31.73 42.59 31.78
N SER A 9 -31.24 41.42 32.21
CA SER A 9 -30.00 41.29 33.00
C SER A 9 -28.78 41.32 32.07
N PRO A 10 -27.62 41.90 32.45
CA PRO A 10 -26.41 41.81 31.63
C PRO A 10 -25.85 40.39 31.70
N LEU A 11 -25.78 39.72 30.56
CA LEU A 11 -25.09 38.44 30.38
C LEU A 11 -23.58 38.66 30.46
N GLU A 12 -22.94 38.11 31.49
CA GLU A 12 -21.49 37.92 31.52
C GLU A 12 -21.08 37.02 30.35
N THR A 13 -20.30 37.59 29.44
CA THR A 13 -19.69 36.85 28.33
C THR A 13 -18.52 36.06 28.89
N VAL A 14 -18.74 34.77 29.13
CA VAL A 14 -17.68 33.80 29.42
C VAL A 14 -16.92 33.54 28.13
N MET A 15 -15.75 34.17 27.96
CA MET A 15 -14.81 33.82 26.90
C MET A 15 -14.35 32.38 27.09
N HIS A 16 -14.92 31.45 26.31
CA HIS A 16 -14.33 30.13 26.12
C HIS A 16 -13.10 30.30 25.25
N ALA A 17 -11.92 30.15 25.85
CA ALA A 17 -10.69 29.97 25.10
C ALA A 17 -10.81 28.64 24.36
N GLU A 18 -11.09 28.70 23.07
CA GLU A 18 -10.97 27.53 22.19
C GLU A 18 -9.49 27.11 22.18
N ALA A 19 -9.19 26.05 22.90
CA ALA A 19 -7.90 25.38 22.78
C ALA A 19 -7.78 24.88 21.34
N SER A 20 -6.89 25.50 20.58
CA SER A 20 -6.44 25.00 19.28
C SER A 20 -5.87 23.60 19.50
N VAL A 21 -6.65 22.57 19.16
CA VAL A 21 -6.17 21.19 19.15
C VAL A 21 -5.14 21.10 18.04
N ALA A 22 -3.87 21.05 18.41
CA ALA A 22 -2.79 20.85 17.46
C ALA A 22 -3.07 19.57 16.64
N ALA A 23 -2.91 19.66 15.31
CA ALA A 23 -3.12 18.52 14.44
C ALA A 23 -2.27 17.32 14.91
N PRO A 24 -2.81 16.09 14.89
CA PRO A 24 -2.08 14.93 15.37
C PRO A 24 -0.79 14.77 14.58
N ARG A 25 0.33 14.65 15.30
CA ARG A 25 1.68 14.55 14.72
C ARG A 25 1.81 13.39 13.73
N TYR A 26 1.10 12.29 13.99
CA TYR A 26 1.11 11.09 13.16
C TYR A 26 -0.27 10.87 12.53
N SER A 27 -0.28 10.48 11.27
CA SER A 27 -1.49 10.26 10.48
C SER A 27 -1.23 9.22 9.39
N ARG A 28 -2.24 8.89 8.57
CA ARG A 28 -2.04 8.05 7.37
C ARG A 28 -1.00 8.62 6.40
N ALA A 29 -0.81 9.94 6.36
CA ALA A 29 0.18 10.58 5.49
C ALA A 29 1.57 10.67 6.14
N ASN A 30 1.66 10.51 7.47
CA ASN A 30 2.89 10.56 8.25
C ASN A 30 2.84 9.47 9.34
N PRO A 31 3.07 8.18 9.00
CA PRO A 31 2.94 7.08 9.94
C PRO A 31 3.99 7.16 11.05
N PHE A 32 3.65 6.64 12.23
CA PHE A 32 4.58 6.57 13.35
C PHE A 32 5.63 5.48 13.12
N PRO A 33 6.94 5.79 13.18
CA PRO A 33 8.00 4.80 13.00
C PRO A 33 8.21 3.98 14.28
N ALA A 34 7.22 3.16 14.64
CA ALA A 34 7.27 2.31 15.83
C ALA A 34 8.42 1.30 15.74
N LYS A 35 9.12 1.07 16.85
CA LYS A 35 10.17 0.04 16.92
C LYS A 35 9.54 -1.33 17.14
N LEU A 36 9.97 -2.33 16.38
CA LEU A 36 9.61 -3.73 16.66
C LEU A 36 10.43 -4.26 17.84
N LEU A 37 9.73 -4.62 18.92
CA LEU A 37 10.32 -5.15 20.15
C LEU A 37 10.37 -6.68 20.13
N VAL A 38 9.29 -7.31 19.69
CA VAL A 38 9.16 -8.78 19.66
C VAL A 38 8.71 -9.23 18.28
N ASN A 39 9.31 -10.32 17.81
CA ASN A 39 8.86 -11.11 16.68
C ASN A 39 8.99 -12.59 17.07
N ARG A 40 7.87 -13.23 17.37
CA ARG A 40 7.85 -14.61 17.87
C ARG A 40 6.90 -15.46 17.05
N ARG A 41 7.36 -16.61 16.59
CA ARG A 41 6.49 -17.62 15.95
C ARG A 41 5.53 -18.21 17.00
N LEU A 42 4.24 -18.22 16.67
CA LEU A 42 3.16 -18.84 17.44
C LEU A 42 2.80 -20.23 16.91
N SER A 43 3.00 -20.47 15.61
CA SER A 43 2.77 -21.80 15.04
C SER A 43 3.88 -22.77 15.43
N GLY A 44 3.51 -24.05 15.60
CA GLY A 44 4.48 -25.11 15.90
C GLY A 44 5.51 -25.31 14.77
N PRO A 45 6.70 -25.85 15.06
CA PRO A 45 7.79 -25.99 14.08
C PRO A 45 7.37 -26.70 12.78
N GLU A 46 6.57 -27.77 12.91
CA GLU A 46 6.08 -28.60 11.79
C GLU A 46 4.83 -28.03 11.10
N SER A 47 4.30 -26.89 11.55
CA SER A 47 3.14 -26.29 10.92
C SER A 47 3.51 -25.70 9.56
N ALA A 48 2.69 -25.99 8.54
CA ALA A 48 2.76 -25.33 7.24
C ALA A 48 2.41 -23.82 7.29
N LYS A 49 1.81 -23.35 8.38
CA LYS A 49 1.49 -21.93 8.60
C LYS A 49 2.61 -21.28 9.43
N ASP A 50 2.97 -20.04 9.09
CA ASP A 50 3.83 -19.18 9.92
C ASP A 50 2.98 -18.06 10.54
N THR A 51 2.42 -18.33 11.72
CA THR A 51 1.69 -17.30 12.50
C THR A 51 2.67 -16.65 13.46
N ARG A 52 2.70 -15.31 13.51
CA ARG A 52 3.65 -14.55 14.33
C ARG A 52 2.95 -13.59 15.29
N HIS A 53 3.58 -13.42 16.46
CA HIS A 53 3.27 -12.40 17.47
C HIS A 53 4.28 -11.28 17.37
N PHE A 54 3.78 -10.05 17.23
CA PHE A 54 4.61 -8.85 17.14
C PHE A 54 4.27 -7.89 18.28
N GLU A 55 5.29 -7.29 18.88
CA GLU A 55 5.11 -6.19 19.85
C GLU A 55 5.82 -4.96 19.33
N LEU A 56 5.12 -3.83 19.33
CA LEU A 56 5.60 -2.56 18.82
C LEU A 56 5.72 -1.55 19.97
N ASP A 57 6.84 -0.85 20.02
CA ASP A 57 7.03 0.27 20.95
C ASP A 57 6.26 1.48 20.44
N LEU A 58 5.23 1.88 21.17
CA LEU A 58 4.41 3.06 20.89
C LEU A 58 4.81 4.27 21.75
N THR A 59 5.93 4.19 22.47
CA THR A 59 6.44 5.32 23.27
C THR A 59 6.64 6.54 22.39
N GLY A 60 5.96 7.64 22.71
CA GLY A 60 6.02 8.89 21.95
C GLY A 60 5.05 8.97 20.76
N TRP A 61 4.19 7.97 20.54
CA TRP A 61 3.14 8.03 19.51
C TRP A 61 2.09 9.10 19.84
N GLY A 62 1.75 9.24 21.13
CA GLY A 62 0.86 10.30 21.62
C GLY A 62 -0.63 10.10 21.26
N LEU A 63 -1.02 8.92 20.77
CA LEU A 63 -2.41 8.54 20.53
C LEU A 63 -2.81 7.35 21.42
N SER A 64 -4.10 7.22 21.72
CA SER A 64 -4.67 6.08 22.42
C SER A 64 -5.03 4.96 21.41
N PHE A 65 -4.97 3.72 21.88
CA PHE A 65 -5.43 2.54 21.16
C PHE A 65 -6.33 1.74 22.09
N GLU A 66 -7.52 1.38 21.61
CA GLU A 66 -8.52 0.63 22.37
C GLU A 66 -8.67 -0.80 21.85
N VAL A 67 -9.22 -1.67 22.69
CA VAL A 67 -9.51 -3.05 22.28
C VAL A 67 -10.55 -3.03 21.17
N GLY A 68 -10.20 -3.62 20.02
CA GLY A 68 -11.03 -3.62 18.82
C GLY A 68 -10.56 -2.63 17.75
N ASP A 69 -9.62 -1.73 18.07
CA ASP A 69 -8.94 -0.93 17.06
C ASP A 69 -8.04 -1.80 16.17
N SER A 70 -7.67 -1.27 15.00
CA SER A 70 -6.74 -1.93 14.09
C SER A 70 -5.52 -1.05 13.81
N LEU A 71 -4.35 -1.67 13.76
CA LEU A 71 -3.11 -1.03 13.38
C LEU A 71 -2.91 -1.10 11.86
N ALA A 72 -2.67 0.05 11.24
CA ALA A 72 -2.26 0.13 9.84
C ALA A 72 -0.73 0.05 9.72
N VAL A 73 -0.23 -1.05 9.13
CA VAL A 73 1.20 -1.26 8.88
C VAL A 73 1.52 -0.94 7.43
N TYR A 74 2.48 -0.04 7.23
CA TYR A 74 3.02 0.32 5.91
C TYR A 74 4.27 -0.52 5.64
N ALA A 75 4.09 -1.61 4.91
CA ALA A 75 5.18 -2.50 4.53
C ALA A 75 6.01 -1.93 3.37
N THR A 76 7.26 -2.39 3.27
CA THR A 76 8.08 -2.26 2.07
C THR A 76 8.11 -3.59 1.34
N ASN A 77 8.27 -3.58 0.02
CA ASN A 77 8.51 -4.80 -0.74
C ASN A 77 9.91 -5.38 -0.43
N ASP A 78 10.15 -6.61 -0.85
CA ASP A 78 11.47 -7.24 -0.76
C ASP A 78 12.47 -6.52 -1.69
N PRO A 79 13.61 -6.01 -1.18
CA PRO A 79 14.64 -5.41 -2.02
C PRO A 79 15.13 -6.33 -3.15
N GLN A 80 15.19 -7.65 -2.93
CA GLN A 80 15.63 -8.61 -3.95
C GLN A 80 14.63 -8.69 -5.10
N LEU A 81 13.34 -8.79 -4.80
CA LEU A 81 12.27 -8.76 -5.81
C LEU A 81 12.28 -7.42 -6.59
N VAL A 82 12.56 -6.31 -5.92
CA VAL A 82 12.72 -5.01 -6.59
C VAL A 82 13.89 -5.05 -7.57
N ASP A 83 15.03 -5.60 -7.17
CA ASP A 83 16.21 -5.75 -8.04
C ASP A 83 15.91 -6.65 -9.26
N GLU A 84 15.24 -7.77 -9.06
CA GLU A 84 14.83 -8.68 -10.13
C GLU A 84 13.95 -7.98 -11.17
N ILE A 85 12.98 -7.18 -10.72
CA ILE A 85 12.12 -6.40 -11.62
C ILE A 85 12.93 -5.34 -12.37
N ILE A 86 13.81 -4.61 -11.70
CA ILE A 86 14.66 -3.60 -12.34
C ILE A 86 15.52 -4.25 -13.43
N GLN A 87 16.10 -5.40 -13.15
CA GLN A 87 16.89 -6.17 -14.12
C GLN A 87 16.04 -6.69 -15.28
N ALA A 88 14.84 -7.23 -15.02
CA ALA A 88 13.93 -7.70 -16.06
C ALA A 88 13.48 -6.57 -17.00
N LEU A 89 13.39 -5.33 -16.49
CA LEU A 89 13.12 -4.14 -17.29
C LEU A 89 14.34 -3.64 -18.07
N GLY A 90 15.55 -4.14 -17.78
CA GLY A 90 16.81 -3.63 -18.32
C GLY A 90 17.14 -2.22 -17.82
N ALA A 91 16.64 -1.84 -16.64
CA ALA A 91 16.83 -0.54 -16.02
C ALA A 91 17.99 -0.57 -15.01
N THR A 92 18.44 0.62 -14.59
CA THR A 92 19.47 0.81 -13.55
C THR A 92 18.87 0.91 -12.15
N GLY A 93 17.63 1.39 -12.03
CA GLY A 93 16.95 1.65 -10.77
C GLY A 93 16.98 3.12 -10.34
N ASP A 94 17.85 3.93 -10.95
CA ASP A 94 18.03 5.36 -10.65
C ASP A 94 17.14 6.27 -11.53
N GLU A 95 16.40 5.69 -12.47
CA GLU A 95 15.53 6.45 -13.35
C GLU A 95 14.44 7.17 -12.56
N GLU A 96 14.19 8.44 -12.88
CA GLU A 96 13.16 9.22 -12.22
C GLU A 96 11.77 8.79 -12.68
N VAL A 97 10.95 8.32 -11.74
CA VAL A 97 9.58 7.89 -11.97
C VAL A 97 8.59 8.64 -11.09
N PRO A 98 7.31 8.76 -11.50
CA PRO A 98 6.29 9.37 -10.66
C PRO A 98 5.97 8.51 -9.44
N ARG A 99 5.64 9.18 -8.34
CA ARG A 99 5.03 8.59 -7.13
C ARG A 99 3.53 8.87 -7.11
N PRO A 100 2.75 8.11 -6.33
CA PRO A 100 1.39 8.50 -5.98
C PRO A 100 1.42 9.88 -5.27
N LYS A 101 0.76 10.91 -5.83
CA LYS A 101 0.76 12.34 -5.45
C LYS A 101 1.77 13.25 -6.17
N ASP A 102 2.14 12.94 -7.41
CA ASP A 102 2.90 13.81 -8.33
C ASP A 102 4.31 14.21 -7.89
N ALA A 103 4.84 13.60 -6.82
CA ALA A 103 6.26 13.66 -6.49
C ALA A 103 7.06 12.73 -7.42
N ARG A 104 8.36 12.99 -7.60
CA ARG A 104 9.27 12.10 -8.33
C ARG A 104 10.28 11.44 -7.38
N THR A 105 10.72 10.24 -7.73
CA THR A 105 11.77 9.49 -7.02
C THR A 105 12.43 8.50 -7.97
N THR A 106 13.48 7.83 -7.53
CA THR A 106 14.11 6.75 -8.30
C THR A 106 13.18 5.55 -8.46
N LEU A 107 13.29 4.81 -9.56
CA LEU A 107 12.52 3.60 -9.83
C LEU A 107 12.58 2.62 -8.65
N ARG A 108 13.78 2.42 -8.09
CA ARG A 108 14.02 1.57 -6.93
C ARG A 108 13.18 1.96 -5.72
N GLU A 109 13.18 3.25 -5.36
CA GLU A 109 12.41 3.74 -4.21
C GLU A 109 10.90 3.62 -4.44
N ALA A 110 10.44 3.89 -5.66
CA ALA A 110 9.04 3.75 -6.03
C ALA A 110 8.57 2.30 -5.92
N LEU A 111 9.32 1.35 -6.49
CA LEU A 111 8.99 -0.08 -6.41
C LEU A 111 9.10 -0.61 -4.98
N LEU A 112 9.99 -0.06 -4.16
CA LEU A 112 10.17 -0.52 -2.78
C LEU A 112 9.02 -0.09 -1.85
N ARG A 113 8.45 1.10 -2.04
CA ARG A 113 7.56 1.73 -1.05
C ARG A 113 6.19 2.17 -1.56
N ASP A 114 6.05 2.43 -2.86
CA ASP A 114 4.88 3.12 -3.39
C ASP A 114 3.94 2.22 -4.20
N TYR A 115 4.50 1.19 -4.86
CA TYR A 115 3.76 0.33 -5.78
C TYR A 115 3.68 -1.12 -5.32
N SER A 116 2.58 -1.78 -5.66
CA SER A 116 2.38 -3.21 -5.41
C SER A 116 2.98 -4.02 -6.56
N ILE A 117 3.97 -4.85 -6.25
CA ILE A 117 4.68 -5.69 -7.23
C ILE A 117 4.38 -7.19 -7.07
N THR A 118 3.76 -7.59 -5.97
CA THR A 118 3.40 -8.99 -5.66
C THR A 118 1.97 -9.36 -6.07
N GLN A 119 1.22 -8.39 -6.62
CA GLN A 119 -0.17 -8.61 -7.04
C GLN A 119 -0.37 -8.14 -8.49
N PRO A 120 -0.25 -9.07 -9.46
CA PRO A 120 -0.54 -8.78 -10.86
C PRO A 120 -1.97 -8.30 -11.04
N THR A 121 -2.16 -7.29 -11.89
CA THR A 121 -3.49 -6.77 -12.21
C THR A 121 -3.82 -6.96 -13.69
N PRO A 122 -5.11 -7.03 -14.08
CA PRO A 122 -5.48 -7.11 -15.48
C PRO A 122 -4.90 -5.97 -16.34
N LYS A 123 -4.61 -4.80 -15.74
CA LYS A 123 -4.00 -3.66 -16.44
C LYS A 123 -2.57 -3.98 -16.91
N ILE A 124 -1.71 -4.44 -16.00
CA ILE A 124 -0.32 -4.79 -16.35
C ILE A 124 -0.26 -6.03 -17.24
N LEU A 125 -1.11 -7.04 -16.98
CA LEU A 125 -1.15 -8.26 -17.78
C LEU A 125 -1.54 -7.98 -19.24
N ARG A 126 -2.52 -7.10 -19.48
CA ARG A 126 -2.88 -6.66 -20.84
C ARG A 126 -1.72 -5.91 -21.51
N ALA A 127 -1.02 -5.07 -20.77
CA ALA A 127 0.11 -4.32 -21.31
C ALA A 127 1.27 -5.26 -21.71
N ILE A 128 1.54 -6.28 -20.90
CA ILE A 128 2.52 -7.35 -21.23
C ILE A 128 2.05 -8.12 -22.46
N ALA A 129 0.82 -8.63 -22.46
CA ALA A 129 0.29 -9.42 -23.58
C ALA A 129 0.28 -8.66 -24.91
N HIS A 130 0.05 -7.34 -24.88
CA HIS A 130 0.08 -6.49 -26.07
C HIS A 130 1.49 -6.28 -26.65
N ARG A 131 2.53 -6.35 -25.81
CA ARG A 131 3.92 -6.07 -26.21
C ARG A 131 4.74 -7.33 -26.43
N ALA A 132 4.34 -8.43 -25.82
CA ALA A 132 4.98 -9.70 -26.00
C ALA A 132 4.81 -10.19 -27.45
N ASN A 133 5.85 -10.80 -28.02
CA ASN A 133 5.76 -11.42 -29.34
C ASN A 133 4.73 -12.56 -29.37
N ALA A 134 4.58 -13.27 -28.26
CA ALA A 134 3.58 -14.30 -28.05
C ALA A 134 3.17 -14.36 -26.57
N ALA A 135 1.87 -14.23 -26.32
CA ALA A 135 1.27 -14.43 -24.99
C ALA A 135 -0.15 -15.03 -25.11
N PRO A 136 -0.33 -16.15 -25.84
CA PRO A 136 -1.66 -16.68 -26.14
C PRO A 136 -2.47 -17.01 -24.87
N LEU A 137 -1.81 -17.58 -23.85
CA LEU A 137 -2.44 -17.90 -22.57
C LEU A 137 -2.98 -16.65 -21.86
N LEU A 138 -2.19 -15.56 -21.80
CA LEU A 138 -2.66 -14.30 -21.22
C LEU A 138 -3.80 -13.69 -22.03
N GLY A 139 -3.70 -13.73 -23.36
CA GLY A 139 -4.76 -13.27 -24.26
C GLY A 139 -6.10 -13.96 -23.97
N ASP A 140 -6.06 -15.29 -23.83
CA ASP A 140 -7.25 -16.08 -23.54
C ASP A 140 -7.78 -15.85 -22.11
N LEU A 141 -6.89 -15.80 -21.11
CA LEU A 141 -7.29 -15.63 -19.70
C LEU A 141 -7.85 -14.24 -19.39
N LEU A 142 -7.48 -13.22 -20.17
CA LEU A 142 -7.95 -11.84 -20.00
C LEU A 142 -9.36 -11.60 -20.56
N ALA A 143 -9.98 -12.61 -21.19
CA ALA A 143 -11.36 -12.55 -21.68
C ALA A 143 -12.36 -12.34 -20.52
N PRO A 144 -13.41 -11.49 -20.69
CA PRO A 144 -14.38 -11.19 -19.63
C PRO A 144 -15.09 -12.41 -19.02
N GLU A 145 -15.25 -13.48 -19.80
CA GLU A 145 -15.93 -14.72 -19.44
C GLU A 145 -15.05 -15.62 -18.55
N ARG A 146 -13.72 -15.38 -18.52
CA ARG A 146 -12.72 -16.23 -17.85
C ARG A 146 -12.16 -15.64 -16.56
N LYS A 147 -12.88 -14.73 -15.92
CA LYS A 147 -12.44 -14.07 -14.67
C LYS A 147 -12.06 -15.06 -13.56
N GLN A 148 -12.79 -16.16 -13.42
CA GLN A 148 -12.51 -17.17 -12.40
C GLN A 148 -11.22 -17.95 -12.72
N ASP A 149 -11.02 -18.30 -13.99
CA ASP A 149 -9.80 -18.96 -14.46
C ASP A 149 -8.59 -18.06 -14.23
N LEU A 150 -8.70 -16.77 -14.58
CA LEU A 150 -7.64 -15.79 -14.34
C LEU A 150 -7.32 -15.68 -12.85
N THR A 151 -8.33 -15.61 -11.99
CA THR A 151 -8.13 -15.55 -10.52
C THR A 151 -7.40 -16.79 -10.01
N THR A 152 -7.72 -17.96 -10.55
CA THR A 152 -7.08 -19.23 -10.17
C THR A 152 -5.64 -19.28 -10.67
N TYR A 153 -5.40 -18.85 -11.91
CA TYR A 153 -4.07 -18.82 -12.51
C TYR A 153 -3.13 -17.83 -11.81
N LEU A 154 -3.65 -16.69 -11.35
CA LEU A 154 -2.86 -15.70 -10.61
C LEU A 154 -2.54 -16.13 -9.16
N TRP A 155 -3.04 -17.27 -8.70
CA TRP A 155 -2.76 -17.74 -7.34
C TRP A 155 -1.28 -18.09 -7.18
N GLY A 156 -0.56 -17.28 -6.40
CA GLY A 156 0.88 -17.44 -6.17
C GLY A 156 1.77 -16.82 -7.25
N MET A 157 1.19 -16.09 -8.21
CA MET A 157 1.94 -15.39 -9.25
C MET A 157 2.19 -13.93 -8.87
N GLU A 158 3.37 -13.43 -9.19
CA GLU A 158 3.80 -12.05 -8.98
C GLU A 158 4.12 -11.35 -10.30
N VAL A 159 4.35 -10.03 -10.28
CA VAL A 159 4.59 -9.27 -11.52
C VAL A 159 5.87 -9.73 -12.22
N ILE A 160 6.89 -10.13 -11.45
CA ILE A 160 8.18 -10.60 -11.98
C ILE A 160 8.04 -11.85 -12.85
N ASP A 161 7.12 -12.75 -12.52
CA ASP A 161 6.92 -14.00 -13.26
C ASP A 161 6.52 -13.70 -14.71
N PHE A 162 5.64 -12.74 -14.90
CA PHE A 162 5.16 -12.35 -16.23
C PHE A 162 6.21 -11.60 -17.05
N LEU A 163 7.05 -10.79 -16.40
CA LEU A 163 8.17 -10.12 -17.06
C LEU A 163 9.23 -11.14 -17.52
N THR A 164 9.48 -12.15 -16.69
CA THR A 164 10.45 -13.22 -16.99
C THR A 164 9.93 -14.17 -18.06
N GLU A 165 8.65 -14.52 -18.03
CA GLU A 165 8.00 -15.39 -19.04
C GLU A 165 7.89 -14.69 -20.40
N HIS A 166 7.76 -13.36 -20.42
CA HIS A 166 7.57 -12.56 -21.63
C HIS A 166 8.67 -11.51 -21.84
N PRO A 167 9.95 -11.91 -22.02
CA PRO A 167 11.09 -10.99 -22.06
C PRO A 167 11.08 -10.01 -23.24
N SER A 168 10.27 -10.28 -24.28
CA SER A 168 10.04 -9.34 -25.41
C SER A 168 9.19 -8.13 -25.04
N ALA A 169 8.47 -8.16 -23.91
CA ALA A 169 7.61 -7.07 -23.48
C ALA A 169 8.44 -5.96 -22.80
N HIS A 170 8.90 -5.00 -23.60
CA HIS A 170 9.71 -3.88 -23.10
C HIS A 170 8.86 -2.73 -22.56
N PHE A 171 9.30 -2.11 -21.46
CA PHE A 171 8.65 -0.96 -20.84
C PHE A 171 9.67 0.11 -20.48
N ARG A 172 9.28 1.38 -20.63
CA ARG A 172 10.01 2.47 -19.97
C ARG A 172 9.66 2.46 -18.47
N PRO A 173 10.60 2.73 -17.56
CA PRO A 173 10.34 2.75 -16.11
C PRO A 173 9.11 3.55 -15.68
N GLU A 174 8.96 4.77 -16.21
CA GLU A 174 7.83 5.66 -15.91
C GLU A 174 6.48 5.05 -16.32
N GLU A 175 6.45 4.38 -17.47
CA GLU A 175 5.25 3.72 -17.96
C GLU A 175 4.92 2.49 -17.13
N PHE A 176 5.94 1.70 -16.80
CA PHE A 176 5.78 0.49 -16.00
C PHE A 176 5.14 0.79 -14.65
N VAL A 177 5.65 1.78 -13.90
CA VAL A 177 5.04 2.15 -12.61
C VAL A 177 3.62 2.70 -12.78
N GLY A 178 3.30 3.31 -13.92
CA GLY A 178 1.95 3.75 -14.26
C GLY A 178 0.95 2.61 -14.47
N LEU A 179 1.42 1.38 -14.73
CA LEU A 179 0.59 0.17 -14.86
C LEU A 179 0.32 -0.50 -13.50
N LEU A 180 1.15 -0.24 -12.50
CA LEU A 180 1.04 -0.82 -11.17
C LEU A 180 -0.02 -0.11 -10.32
N THR A 181 -0.48 -0.80 -9.28
CA THR A 181 -1.36 -0.22 -8.26
C THR A 181 -0.53 0.28 -7.08
N LYS A 182 -1.10 1.23 -6.34
CA LYS A 182 -0.45 1.75 -5.13
C LYS A 182 -0.37 0.68 -4.04
N LEU A 183 0.79 0.59 -3.38
CA LEU A 183 0.99 -0.24 -2.20
C LEU A 183 0.08 0.26 -1.05
N GLN A 184 -0.85 -0.59 -0.63
CA GLN A 184 -1.79 -0.26 0.44
C GLN A 184 -1.25 -0.70 1.81
N PRO A 185 -1.51 0.06 2.88
CA PRO A 185 -1.24 -0.43 4.24
C PRO A 185 -2.11 -1.65 4.56
N ARG A 186 -1.59 -2.55 5.38
CA ARG A 186 -2.32 -3.72 5.87
C ARG A 186 -2.85 -3.44 7.27
N LEU A 187 -4.09 -3.86 7.54
CA LEU A 187 -4.74 -3.67 8.83
C LEU A 187 -4.63 -4.96 9.65
N TYR A 188 -4.20 -4.84 10.90
CA TYR A 188 -4.13 -5.93 11.87
C TYR A 188 -4.93 -5.55 13.12
N SER A 189 -5.75 -6.47 13.61
CA SER A 189 -6.53 -6.35 14.85
C SER A 189 -5.70 -6.74 16.07
#